data_AF-A0ABD0QQ49-F1
#
_entry.id   AF-A0ABD0QQ49-F1
#
_cell.length_a   1.000
_cell.length_b   1.000
_cell.length_c   1.000
_cell.angle_alpha   90.00
_cell.angle_beta   90.00
_cell.angle_gamma   90.00
#
_symmetry.space_group_name_H-M   'P 1'
#
loop_
_entity.id
_entity.type
_entity.pdbx_description
1 polymer ?
#
loop_
_entity_poly.entity_id
_entity_poly.type
_entity_poly.pdbx_seq_one_letter_code
_entity_poly.pdbx_strand_id
1 'polypeptide(L)' 'DECGQFAYSSLVQIHWVSFLDGRQRVLIFTEDVGIVTKARQAEELEQFQQEVNISLKNLGLSLINNDIRQEIAYVGIT' A
#
# COMPACT_ATOMS: atom_id res chain seq x y z
N ASP A 1 8.15 6.59 -3.18
CA ASP A 1 7.33 5.77 -4.08
C ASP A 1 8.23 4.86 -4.89
N GLU A 2 7.80 3.62 -5.07
CA GLU A 2 8.69 2.57 -5.52
C GLU A 2 7.98 1.67 -6.53
N CYS A 3 8.75 1.15 -7.46
CA CYS A 3 8.34 0.09 -8.34
C CYS A 3 9.46 -0.94 -8.40
N GLY A 4 9.12 -2.16 -8.79
CA GLY A 4 10.12 -3.21 -8.94
C GLY A 4 9.58 -4.37 -9.74
N GLN A 5 10.38 -5.43 -9.78
CA GLN A 5 10.02 -6.64 -10.50
C GLN A 5 10.67 -7.84 -9.85
N PHE A 6 10.01 -8.98 -9.93
CA PHE A 6 10.53 -10.27 -9.49
C PHE A 6 10.05 -11.38 -10.44
N ALA A 7 10.86 -12.43 -10.57
CA ALA A 7 10.46 -13.62 -11.29
C ALA A 7 9.47 -14.41 -10.43
N TYR A 8 8.24 -14.63 -10.94
CA TYR A 8 7.29 -15.55 -10.32
C TYR A 8 7.60 -16.99 -10.74
N SER A 9 8.02 -17.18 -11.99
CA SER A 9 8.51 -18.44 -12.53
C SER A 9 9.62 -18.19 -13.55
N SER A 10 10.17 -19.27 -14.13
CA SER A 10 11.18 -19.20 -15.20
C SER A 10 10.72 -18.43 -16.44
N LEU A 11 9.40 -18.32 -16.63
CA LEU A 11 8.78 -17.73 -17.82
C LEU A 11 7.96 -16.47 -17.52
N VAL A 12 7.65 -16.21 -16.24
CA VAL A 12 6.74 -15.14 -15.82
C VAL A 12 7.45 -14.17 -14.90
N GLN A 13 7.50 -12.92 -15.32
CA GLN A 13 8.02 -11.80 -14.56
C GLN A 13 6.86 -10.92 -14.11
N ILE A 14 6.77 -10.70 -12.80
CA ILE A 14 5.77 -9.83 -12.21
C ILE A 14 6.43 -8.50 -11.91
N HIS A 15 5.81 -7.43 -12.38
CA HIS A 15 6.14 -6.06 -12.04
C HIS A 15 5.21 -5.59 -10.95
N TRP A 16 5.69 -4.70 -10.09
CA TRP A 16 4.86 -4.02 -9.12
C TRP A 16 5.10 -2.52 -9.13
N VAL A 17 4.06 -1.77 -8.86
CA VAL A 17 4.09 -0.31 -8.76
C VAL A 17 3.18 0.14 -7.62
N SER A 18 3.70 1.02 -6.77
CA SER A 18 2.92 1.76 -5.79
C SER A 18 2.66 3.16 -6.34
N PHE A 19 1.40 3.58 -6.35
CA PHE A 19 1.01 4.95 -6.72
C PHE A 19 -0.15 5.41 -5.82
N LEU A 20 -0.47 6.70 -5.87
CA LEU A 20 -1.64 7.26 -5.21
C LEU A 20 -2.79 7.35 -6.22
N ASP A 21 -3.98 6.90 -5.80
CA ASP A 21 -5.24 7.25 -6.44
C ASP A 21 -5.95 8.24 -5.50
N GLY A 22 -5.63 9.52 -5.68
CA GLY A 22 -6.00 10.59 -4.75
C GLY A 22 -5.30 10.44 -3.38
N ARG A 23 -6.05 10.08 -2.33
CA ARG A 23 -5.47 9.88 -0.98
C ARG A 23 -5.18 8.42 -0.64
N GLN A 24 -5.56 7.49 -1.51
CA GLN A 24 -5.40 6.06 -1.26
C GLN A 24 -4.13 5.55 -1.91
N ARG A 25 -3.27 4.91 -1.14
CA ARG A 25 -2.09 4.21 -1.68
C ARG A 25 -2.52 2.87 -2.25
N VAL A 26 -2.26 2.68 -3.54
CA VAL A 26 -2.60 1.46 -4.28
C VAL A 26 -1.30 0.77 -4.68
N LEU A 27 -1.22 -0.54 -4.45
CA LEU A 27 -0.12 -1.39 -4.89
C LEU A 27 -0.66 -2.38 -5.93
N ILE A 28 -0.13 -2.33 -7.15
CA ILE A 28 -0.52 -3.23 -8.24
C ILE A 28 0.64 -4.19 -8.52
N PHE A 29 0.29 -5.46 -8.76
CA PHE A 29 1.17 -6.49 -9.32
C PHE A 29 0.63 -6.91 -10.68
N THR A 30 1.47 -6.93 -11.71
CA THR A 30 1.04 -7.19 -13.09
C THR A 30 2.19 -7.71 -13.96
N GLU A 31 1.87 -8.52 -14.96
CA GLU A 31 2.79 -8.87 -16.06
C GLU A 31 2.80 -7.78 -17.15
N ASP A 32 1.75 -6.96 -17.21
CA ASP A 32 1.60 -5.90 -18.21
C ASP A 32 2.41 -4.65 -17.80
N VAL A 33 3.54 -4.46 -18.47
CA VAL A 33 4.41 -3.29 -18.31
C VAL A 33 3.67 -1.98 -18.65
N GLY A 34 2.70 -2.01 -19.56
CA GLY A 34 1.91 -0.83 -19.92
C GLY A 34 1.10 -0.27 -18.74
N ILE A 35 0.62 -1.14 -17.84
CA ILE A 35 -0.07 -0.72 -16.61
C ILE A 35 0.94 -0.03 -15.67
N VAL A 36 2.14 -0.57 -15.53
CA VAL A 36 3.21 0.02 -14.72
C VAL A 36 3.61 1.40 -15.24
N THR A 37 3.75 1.54 -16.55
CA THR A 37 4.08 2.84 -17.19
C THR A 37 2.98 3.87 -16.97
N LYS A 38 1.71 3.49 -17.15
CA LYS A 38 0.57 4.39 -16.93
C LYS A 38 0.46 4.83 -15.48
N ALA A 39 0.62 3.90 -14.52
CA ALA A 39 0.59 4.21 -13.10
C ALA A 39 1.68 5.23 -12.73
N ARG A 40 2.90 5.06 -13.27
CA ARG A 40 3.99 6.02 -13.10
C ARG A 40 3.69 7.40 -13.67
N GLN A 41 3.14 7.45 -14.89
CA GLN A 41 2.81 8.73 -15.52
C GLN A 41 1.70 9.47 -14.78
N ALA A 42 0.70 8.75 -14.28
CA ALA A 42 -0.38 9.32 -13.48
C ALA A 42 0.17 9.96 -12.19
N GLU A 43 1.12 9.30 -11.55
CA GLU A 43 1.82 9.81 -10.36
C GLU A 43 2.68 11.04 -10.68
N GLU A 44 3.47 11.04 -11.76
CA GLU A 44 4.30 12.20 -12.16
C GLU A 44 3.47 13.47 -12.43
N LEU A 45 2.23 13.30 -12.87
CA LEU A 45 1.29 14.40 -13.13
C LEU A 45 0.51 14.80 -11.87
N GLU A 46 0.60 14.04 -10.79
CA GLU A 46 -0.15 14.28 -9.57
C GLU A 46 0.50 15.44 -8.80
N GLN A 47 -0.17 16.59 -8.75
CA GLN A 47 0.25 17.69 -7.90
C GLN A 47 -0.21 17.43 -6.46
N PHE A 48 0.75 17.46 -5.53
CA PHE A 48 0.43 17.44 -4.11
C PHE A 48 -0.45 18.65 -3.76
N GLN A 49 -1.71 18.41 -3.39
CA GLN A 49 -2.60 19.50 -2.95
C GLN A 49 -2.38 19.85 -1.48
N GLN A 50 -2.01 18.88 -0.66
CA GLN A 50 -1.83 19.05 0.77
C GLN A 50 -0.91 17.96 1.34
N GLU A 51 0.09 18.37 2.11
CA GLU A 51 0.91 17.47 2.92
C GLU A 51 0.39 17.47 4.36
N VAL A 52 0.14 16.29 4.93
CA VAL A 52 -0.23 16.14 6.34
C VAL A 52 0.72 15.15 6.99
N ASN A 53 1.55 15.65 7.90
CA ASN A 53 2.42 14.82 8.72
C ASN A 53 1.68 14.43 10.01
N ILE A 54 1.38 13.14 10.19
CA ILE A 54 0.73 12.62 11.40
C ILE A 54 1.75 11.79 12.18
N SER A 55 2.18 12.31 13.33
CA SER A 55 3.06 11.61 14.26
C SER A 55 2.23 10.79 15.25
N LEU A 56 2.06 9.51 14.98
CA LEU A 56 1.36 8.59 15.87
C LEU A 56 2.42 7.85 16.71
N LYS A 57 2.36 8.03 18.03
CA LYS A 57 3.20 7.31 18.97
C LYS A 57 2.34 6.35 19.79
N ASN A 58 2.84 5.14 20.00
CA ASN A 58 2.20 4.13 20.84
C ASN A 58 0.76 3.80 20.40
N LEU A 59 0.58 3.48 19.11
CA LEU A 59 -0.72 3.02 18.63
C LEU A 59 -0.95 1.56 19.01
N GLY A 60 -2.21 1.22 19.29
CA GLY A 60 -2.65 -0.13 19.55
C GLY A 60 -3.90 -0.47 18.74
N LEU A 61 -3.93 -1.67 18.16
CA LEU A 61 -5.12 -2.26 17.54
C LEU A 61 -5.51 -3.50 18.33
N SER A 62 -6.75 -3.52 18.83
CA SER A 62 -7.32 -4.64 19.56
C SER A 62 -8.38 -5.35 18.73
N LEU A 63 -8.23 -6.65 18.56
CA LEU A 63 -9.29 -7.52 18.04
C LEU A 63 -10.16 -7.98 19.21
N ILE A 64 -11.42 -7.56 19.23
CA ILE A 64 -12.36 -7.85 20.32
C ILE A 64 -13.42 -8.86 19.86
N ASN A 65 -13.70 -9.86 20.69
CA ASN A 65 -14.92 -10.66 20.57
C ASN A 65 -16.09 -9.87 21.19
N ASN A 66 -17.08 -9.49 20.39
CA ASN A 66 -18.19 -8.65 20.85
C ASN A 66 -19.21 -9.40 21.72
N ASP A 67 -19.37 -10.70 21.54
CA ASP A 67 -20.39 -11.48 22.26
C ASP A 67 -20.03 -11.62 23.74
N ILE A 68 -18.74 -11.88 24.02
CA ILE A 68 -18.21 -12.02 25.39
C ILE A 68 -17.42 -10.80 25.88
N ARG A 69 -17.28 -9.76 25.04
CA ARG A 69 -16.56 -8.51 25.33
C ARG A 69 -15.10 -8.72 25.78
N GLN A 70 -14.41 -9.66 25.13
CA GLN A 70 -13.05 -10.05 25.48
C GLN A 70 -12.08 -9.70 24.34
N GLU A 71 -10.89 -9.20 24.69
CA GLU A 71 -9.79 -9.03 23.74
C GLU A 71 -9.17 -10.37 23.35
N ILE A 72 -9.07 -10.60 22.04
CA ILE A 72 -8.53 -11.80 21.42
C ILE A 72 -7.06 -11.59 21.04
N ALA A 73 -6.72 -10.40 20.54
CA ALA A 73 -5.37 -10.07 20.11
C ALA A 73 -5.11 -8.56 20.18
N TYR A 74 -3.85 -8.19 20.41
CA TYR A 74 -3.37 -6.81 20.42
C TYR A 74 -2.14 -6.68 19.52
N VAL A 75 -2.13 -5.66 18.66
CA VAL A 75 -0.95 -5.25 17.88
C VAL A 75 -0.60 -3.82 18.25
N GLY A 76 0.60 -3.65 18.82
CA GLY A 76 1.17 -2.34 19.10
C GLY A 76 2.11 -1.89 17.99
N ILE A 77 2.08 -0.59 17.68
CA ILE A 77 3.13 0.09 16.93
C ILE A 77 3.84 1.02 17.93
N THR A 78 5.04 0.60 18.35
CA THR A 78 5.93 1.32 19.29
C THR A 78 7.05 2.02 18.55
#